data_AF-D2W4G6-F1
#
_entry.id   AF-D2W4G6-F1
#
_cell.length_a   1.000
_cell.length_b   1.000
_cell.length_c   1.000
_cell.angle_alpha   90.00
_cell.angle_beta   90.00
_cell.angle_gamma   90.00
#
_symmetry.space_group_name_H-M   'P 1'
#
loop_
_entity.id
_entity.type
_entity.pdbx_description
1 polymer ?
#
loop_
_entity_poly.entity_id
_entity_poly.type
_entity_poly.pdbx_seq_one_letter_code
_entity_poly.pdbx_strand_id
1 'polypeptide(L)'
;METNVKINFDVTSQEYRDVFVYDNSTITGQQVGIESYWRELDQGFYSLEIFFSTNTVTILLIAMCFIGNIFLKTVIHAKGQHQSKGSKVLLYIFNGLSCFFGISFFVMVVVLSVISPLFWLKILERDSGNVVFIVMAAIFISQICIQSIFSIVNTVKVIKVIREMGKTDTSRRALVKVTILQLILLMTAFIFLIAAICYSIYGNYLYLAYFILLNIGVIVFVSNEKGRGFASRGRSLKSILSGNISEKESQRLDNLFGVEYLEDIYDELRTGDVLLHSGKGTFSKAIQLGFSSTWSHLSIIIRNPPKELLELYKVQVDASSRFSTVFVAESETDTVDNKEGGGIQLVELRRWFMDYLERDPTDLCCLRRLNIPSMDNRPKDENIVDQFPTLVDYLKISIDKKYETSKSELLKCVIKRNTQSNDANVFCSEFVAECYLRMGLLPQNTITCNYGPRDFSQESNLVNTVLLKGANLTKEKRIRVREWDEKNDWNVQP
;
A
#
# COMPACT_ATOMS: atom_id res chain seq x y z
N MET A 1 -44.04 -8.20 40.95
CA MET A 1 -44.13 -6.98 40.13
C MET A 1 -43.00 -7.07 39.12
N GLU A 2 -43.33 -7.45 37.88
CA GLU A 2 -42.37 -7.45 36.76
C GLU A 2 -42.33 -6.04 36.17
N THR A 3 -41.20 -5.36 36.31
CA THR A 3 -40.96 -4.04 35.72
C THR A 3 -40.40 -4.19 34.31
N ASN A 4 -41.17 -3.77 33.31
CA ASN A 4 -40.77 -3.75 31.90
C ASN A 4 -40.07 -2.42 31.58
N VAL A 5 -38.76 -2.47 31.33
CA VAL A 5 -37.99 -1.31 30.82
C VAL A 5 -38.01 -1.35 29.29
N LYS A 6 -38.59 -0.35 28.65
CA LYS A 6 -38.55 -0.16 27.18
C LYS A 6 -37.49 0.89 26.83
N ILE A 7 -36.50 0.50 26.04
CA ILE A 7 -35.50 1.41 25.47
C ILE A 7 -35.97 1.78 24.06
N ASN A 8 -36.26 3.06 23.82
CA ASN A 8 -36.58 3.59 22.49
C ASN A 8 -35.40 4.44 22.00
N PHE A 9 -34.83 4.09 20.85
CA PHE A 9 -33.85 4.90 20.16
C PHE A 9 -34.56 5.76 19.12
N ASP A 10 -34.61 7.07 19.33
CA ASP A 10 -35.11 8.01 18.32
C ASP A 10 -33.92 8.52 17.50
N VAL A 11 -33.89 8.19 16.21
CA VAL A 11 -32.73 8.35 15.31
C VAL A 11 -32.81 9.66 14.51
N THR A 12 -33.73 10.57 14.86
CA THR A 12 -34.07 11.71 13.99
C THR A 12 -33.43 13.07 14.33
N SER A 13 -32.58 13.16 15.35
CA SER A 13 -31.82 14.39 15.63
C SER A 13 -30.30 14.17 15.69
N GLN A 14 -29.54 15.07 15.06
CA GLN A 14 -28.07 15.10 15.03
C GLN A 14 -27.38 15.29 16.40
N GLU A 15 -28.13 15.32 17.49
CA GLU A 15 -27.61 15.13 18.85
C GLU A 15 -28.11 13.79 19.38
N TYR A 16 -27.22 12.81 19.51
CA TYR A 16 -27.49 11.61 20.31
C TYR A 16 -27.68 12.06 21.76
N ARG A 17 -28.93 12.14 22.23
CA ARG A 17 -29.25 12.22 23.65
C ARG A 17 -29.96 10.95 24.04
N ASP A 18 -29.28 10.10 24.80
CA ASP A 18 -29.90 8.92 25.40
C ASP A 18 -30.91 9.37 26.47
N VAL A 19 -32.20 9.18 26.19
CA VAL A 19 -33.30 9.47 27.12
C VAL A 19 -33.83 8.15 27.66
N PHE A 20 -33.67 7.92 28.96
CA PHE A 20 -34.20 6.74 29.64
C PHE A 20 -35.57 7.08 30.24
N VAL A 21 -36.61 6.32 29.87
CA VAL A 21 -37.97 6.51 30.39
C VAL A 21 -38.23 5.48 31.49
N TYR A 22 -38.41 5.93 32.73
CA TYR A 22 -38.74 5.08 33.88
C TYR A 22 -40.01 5.64 34.54
N ASP A 23 -41.05 4.82 34.67
CA ASP A 23 -42.35 5.16 35.29
C ASP A 23 -42.90 6.56 34.92
N ASN A 24 -43.10 6.80 33.62
CA ASN A 24 -43.64 8.06 33.07
C ASN A 24 -42.82 9.33 33.40
N SER A 25 -41.60 9.19 33.92
CA SER A 25 -40.64 10.29 34.06
C SER A 25 -39.51 10.13 33.05
N THR A 26 -39.25 11.19 32.27
CA THR A 26 -38.09 11.28 31.39
C THR A 26 -36.90 11.72 32.23
N ILE A 27 -35.96 10.80 32.46
CA ILE A 27 -34.71 11.09 33.16
C ILE A 27 -33.63 11.22 32.10
N THR A 28 -32.97 12.38 32.03
CA THR A 28 -31.87 12.58 31.06
C THR A 28 -30.68 11.72 31.47
N GLY A 29 -29.84 11.25 30.53
CA GLY A 29 -28.61 10.51 30.86
C GLY A 29 -27.69 11.21 31.88
N GLN A 30 -27.81 12.54 31.98
CA GLN A 30 -27.19 13.41 32.97
C GLN A 30 -27.73 13.20 34.41
N GLN A 31 -29.02 12.94 34.56
CA GLN A 31 -29.68 12.68 35.85
C GLN A 31 -29.48 11.24 36.35
N VAL A 32 -29.23 10.28 35.45
CA VAL A 32 -28.90 8.88 35.84
C VAL A 32 -27.40 8.70 36.13
N GLY A 33 -26.57 9.72 35.90
CA GLY A 33 -25.10 9.63 36.06
C GLY A 33 -24.39 8.75 35.03
N ILE A 34 -25.10 8.31 33.99
CA ILE A 34 -24.59 7.41 32.94
C ILE A 34 -23.63 8.16 32.01
N GLU A 35 -23.91 9.41 31.66
CA GLU A 35 -23.00 10.23 30.84
C GLU A 35 -21.66 10.50 31.51
N SER A 36 -21.64 10.73 32.83
CA SER A 36 -20.38 10.87 33.58
C SER A 36 -19.60 9.56 33.58
N TYR A 37 -20.28 8.43 33.72
CA TYR A 37 -19.64 7.11 33.75
C TYR A 37 -19.01 6.74 32.40
N TRP A 38 -19.70 6.97 31.28
CA TRP A 38 -19.13 6.72 29.96
C TRP A 38 -17.98 7.68 29.65
N ARG A 39 -18.09 8.97 30.00
CA ARG A 39 -16.99 9.92 29.80
C ARG A 39 -15.76 9.55 30.63
N GLU A 40 -15.94 9.08 31.86
CA GLU A 40 -14.86 8.59 32.73
C GLU A 40 -14.24 7.29 32.19
N LEU A 41 -15.06 6.34 31.72
CA LEU A 41 -14.59 5.11 31.08
C LEU A 41 -13.80 5.41 29.81
N ASP A 42 -14.32 6.28 28.94
CA ASP A 42 -13.67 6.64 27.68
C ASP A 42 -12.34 7.34 27.94
N GLN A 43 -12.29 8.29 28.89
CA GLN A 43 -11.03 8.90 29.36
C GLN A 43 -10.06 7.86 29.93
N GLY A 44 -10.56 6.84 30.63
CA GLY A 44 -9.76 5.73 31.13
C GLY A 44 -9.18 4.85 30.03
N PHE A 45 -9.99 4.49 29.03
CA PHE A 45 -9.55 3.72 27.87
C PHE A 45 -8.53 4.50 27.03
N TYR A 46 -8.76 5.80 26.80
CA TYR A 46 -7.79 6.67 26.12
C TYR A 46 -6.46 6.74 26.87
N SER A 47 -6.48 6.88 28.19
CA SER A 47 -5.27 6.90 29.02
C SER A 47 -4.51 5.57 28.95
N LEU A 48 -5.23 4.44 28.90
CA LEU A 48 -4.65 3.11 28.74
C LEU A 48 -4.03 2.91 27.35
N GLU A 49 -4.66 3.37 26.28
CA GLU A 49 -4.14 3.23 24.93
C GLU A 49 -2.84 4.03 24.71
N ILE A 50 -2.80 5.27 25.23
CA ILE A 50 -1.58 6.09 25.24
C ILE A 50 -0.48 5.39 26.03
N PHE A 51 -0.82 4.83 27.18
CA PHE A 51 0.10 4.08 28.03
C PHE A 51 0.66 2.83 27.33
N PHE A 52 -0.19 2.02 26.69
CA PHE A 52 0.22 0.82 25.96
C PHE A 52 1.09 1.16 24.76
N SER A 53 0.74 2.21 24.02
CA SER A 53 1.51 2.67 22.87
C SER A 53 2.90 3.13 23.29
N THR A 54 3.00 3.93 24.34
CA THR A 54 4.28 4.46 24.84
C THR A 54 5.18 3.32 25.34
N ASN A 55 4.64 2.40 26.15
CA ASN A 55 5.42 1.25 26.64
C ASN A 55 5.90 0.32 25.52
N THR A 56 5.05 0.04 24.53
CA THR A 56 5.42 -0.80 23.38
C THR A 56 6.59 -0.18 22.62
N VAL A 57 6.54 1.14 22.37
CA VAL A 57 7.61 1.87 21.70
C VAL A 57 8.91 1.82 22.50
N THR A 58 8.86 1.98 23.82
CA THR A 58 10.06 1.94 24.64
C THR A 58 10.67 0.54 24.73
N ILE A 59 9.86 -0.51 24.83
CA ILE A 59 10.33 -1.91 24.80
C ILE A 59 11.02 -2.20 23.46
N LEU A 60 10.44 -1.75 22.33
CA LEU A 60 11.05 -1.88 21.02
C LEU A 60 12.39 -1.15 20.94
N LEU A 61 12.49 0.08 21.45
CA LEU A 61 13.74 0.84 21.51
C LEU A 61 14.83 0.09 22.30
N ILE A 62 14.49 -0.47 23.47
CA ILE A 62 15.43 -1.24 24.29
C ILE A 62 15.90 -2.48 23.54
N ALA A 63 14.97 -3.26 22.99
CA ALA A 63 15.31 -4.46 22.23
C ALA A 63 16.23 -4.12 21.06
N MET A 64 15.97 -3.02 20.36
CA MET A 64 16.77 -2.58 19.23
C MET A 64 18.16 -2.08 19.63
N CYS A 65 18.28 -1.36 20.75
CA CYS A 65 19.57 -0.97 21.33
C CYS A 65 20.39 -2.21 21.74
N PHE A 66 19.74 -3.19 22.37
CA PHE A 66 20.36 -4.44 22.80
C PHE A 66 20.87 -5.27 21.61
N ILE A 67 20.02 -5.47 20.60
CA ILE A 67 20.39 -6.18 19.35
C ILE A 67 21.58 -5.48 18.68
N GLY A 68 21.59 -4.15 18.64
CA GLY A 68 22.69 -3.37 18.06
C GLY A 68 24.00 -3.57 18.80
N ASN A 69 23.95 -3.60 20.13
CA ASN A 69 25.12 -3.82 20.95
C ASN A 69 25.69 -5.24 20.76
N ILE A 70 24.84 -6.26 20.77
CA ILE A 70 25.25 -7.64 20.48
C ILE A 70 25.85 -7.74 19.07
N PHE A 71 25.22 -7.14 18.08
CA PHE A 71 25.69 -7.15 16.70
C PHE A 71 27.07 -6.51 16.58
N LEU A 72 27.27 -5.31 17.14
CA LEU A 72 28.54 -4.61 17.09
C LEU A 72 29.67 -5.43 17.74
N LYS A 73 29.40 -6.01 18.93
CA LYS A 73 30.35 -6.88 19.61
C LYS A 73 30.69 -8.13 18.81
N THR A 74 29.69 -8.75 18.19
CA THR A 74 29.87 -9.95 17.35
C THR A 74 30.71 -9.66 16.12
N VAL A 75 30.49 -8.52 15.45
CA VAL A 75 31.28 -8.09 14.29
C VAL A 75 32.73 -7.77 14.68
N ILE A 76 32.93 -7.07 15.79
CA ILE A 76 34.27 -6.75 16.31
C ILE A 76 35.04 -8.05 16.60
N HIS A 77 34.39 -9.03 17.23
CA HIS A 77 34.99 -10.32 17.56
C HIS A 77 35.28 -11.16 16.30
N ALA A 78 34.34 -11.24 15.36
CA ALA A 78 34.48 -12.03 14.14
C ALA A 78 35.60 -11.56 13.21
N LYS A 79 35.97 -10.27 13.25
CA LYS A 79 37.02 -9.72 12.38
C LYS A 79 38.45 -9.94 12.88
N GLY A 80 38.66 -10.40 14.12
CA GLY A 80 40.00 -10.48 14.72
C GLY A 80 40.78 -9.16 14.69
N GLN A 81 40.11 -8.05 14.36
CA GLN A 81 40.76 -6.78 14.09
C GLN A 81 41.04 -6.09 15.42
N HIS A 82 42.29 -5.67 15.61
CA HIS A 82 42.63 -4.61 16.54
C HIS A 82 41.65 -3.44 16.30
N GLN A 83 40.82 -3.17 17.31
CA GLN A 83 39.75 -2.17 17.27
C GLN A 83 40.24 -0.86 16.64
N SER A 84 39.84 -0.59 15.40
CA SER A 84 40.06 0.72 14.78
C SER A 84 39.45 1.82 15.65
N LYS A 85 40.09 2.99 15.73
CA LYS A 85 39.62 4.12 16.56
C LYS A 85 38.14 4.44 16.31
N GLY A 86 37.69 4.37 15.05
CA GLY A 86 36.29 4.58 14.66
C GLY A 86 35.33 3.53 15.23
N SER A 87 35.71 2.25 15.24
CA SER A 87 34.86 1.18 15.81
C SER A 87 34.66 1.32 17.32
N LYS A 88 35.68 1.82 18.04
CA LYS A 88 35.56 2.13 19.47
C LYS A 88 34.58 3.27 19.72
N VAL A 89 34.72 4.37 18.97
CA VAL A 89 33.82 5.53 19.08
C VAL A 89 32.38 5.12 18.81
N LEU A 90 32.13 4.31 17.77
CA LEU A 90 30.79 3.83 17.45
C LEU A 90 30.20 2.97 18.59
N LEU A 91 31.02 2.09 19.18
CA LEU A 91 30.61 1.25 20.32
C LEU A 91 30.27 2.11 21.55
N TYR A 92 31.05 3.16 21.83
CA TYR A 92 30.75 4.09 22.93
C TYR A 92 29.46 4.86 22.70
N ILE A 93 29.21 5.34 21.48
CA ILE A 93 27.95 6.02 21.13
C ILE A 93 26.77 5.06 21.33
N PHE A 94 26.86 3.83 20.82
CA PHE A 94 25.80 2.82 20.99
C PHE A 94 25.54 2.46 22.44
N ASN A 95 26.59 2.28 23.24
CA ASN A 95 26.46 2.02 24.67
C ASN A 95 25.85 3.21 25.41
N GLY A 96 26.26 4.44 25.06
CA GLY A 96 25.71 5.68 25.62
C GLY A 96 24.22 5.82 25.32
N LEU A 97 23.82 5.63 24.06
CA LEU A 97 22.41 5.63 23.64
C LEU A 97 21.61 4.53 24.35
N SER A 98 22.14 3.31 24.40
CA SER A 98 21.48 2.18 25.07
C SER A 98 21.26 2.46 26.56
N CYS A 99 22.27 3.05 27.22
CA CYS A 99 22.18 3.45 28.62
C CYS A 99 21.14 4.58 28.80
N PHE A 100 21.17 5.60 27.95
CA PHE A 100 20.20 6.70 27.99
C PHE A 100 18.76 6.21 27.81
N PHE A 101 18.50 5.33 26.83
CA PHE A 101 17.17 4.75 26.63
C PHE A 101 16.77 3.79 27.75
N GLY A 102 17.71 3.03 28.30
CA GLY A 102 17.47 2.16 29.46
C GLY A 102 17.10 2.96 30.71
N ILE A 103 17.80 4.06 30.99
CA ILE A 103 17.48 4.99 32.08
C ILE A 103 16.14 5.67 31.82
N SER A 104 15.91 6.17 30.61
CA SER A 104 14.63 6.81 30.25
C SER A 104 13.46 5.86 30.42
N PHE A 105 13.59 4.60 30.01
CA PHE A 105 12.60 3.55 30.26
C PHE A 105 12.43 3.28 31.74
N PHE A 106 13.51 3.16 32.50
CA PHE A 106 13.42 2.92 33.93
C PHE A 106 12.69 4.07 34.64
N VAL A 107 13.03 5.32 34.33
CA VAL A 107 12.33 6.50 34.84
C VAL A 107 10.87 6.47 34.41
N MET A 108 10.58 6.17 33.14
CA MET A 108 9.20 6.07 32.65
C MET A 108 8.41 4.98 33.36
N VAL A 109 9.00 3.79 33.55
CA VAL A 109 8.40 2.69 34.29
C VAL A 109 8.19 3.10 35.74
N VAL A 110 9.15 3.72 36.42
CA VAL A 110 9.00 4.15 37.82
C VAL A 110 7.93 5.24 37.94
N VAL A 111 7.99 6.27 37.11
CA VAL A 111 6.99 7.35 37.05
C VAL A 111 5.61 6.76 36.80
N LEU A 112 5.46 5.85 35.84
CA LEU A 112 4.16 5.24 35.54
C LEU A 112 3.71 4.23 36.60
N SER A 113 4.63 3.46 37.19
CA SER A 113 4.31 2.46 38.23
C SER A 113 3.97 3.11 39.57
N VAL A 114 4.42 4.34 39.80
CA VAL A 114 4.19 5.07 41.06
C VAL A 114 3.10 6.11 40.89
N ILE A 115 3.13 6.92 39.82
CA ILE A 115 2.17 8.00 39.59
C ILE A 115 0.83 7.45 39.07
N SER A 116 0.83 6.42 38.21
CA SER A 116 -0.42 5.85 37.70
C SER A 116 -1.28 5.31 38.86
N PRO A 117 -0.77 4.43 39.76
CA PRO A 117 -1.57 3.97 40.90
C PRO A 117 -2.01 5.09 41.83
N LEU A 118 -1.21 6.16 42.03
CA LEU A 118 -1.63 7.30 42.86
C LEU A 118 -2.74 8.15 42.23
N PHE A 119 -2.72 8.30 40.91
CA PHE A 119 -3.80 8.97 40.16
C PHE A 119 -5.07 8.10 40.11
N TRP A 120 -4.90 6.78 40.02
CA TRP A 120 -5.99 5.80 39.97
C TRP A 120 -6.55 5.43 41.35
N LEU A 121 -5.79 5.55 42.44
CA LEU A 121 -6.29 5.43 43.82
C LEU A 121 -7.35 6.48 44.12
N LYS A 122 -7.31 7.63 43.42
CA LYS A 122 -8.36 8.66 43.45
C LYS A 122 -9.63 8.25 42.67
N ILE A 123 -9.53 7.32 41.72
CA ILE A 123 -10.64 6.79 40.90
C ILE A 123 -11.22 5.51 41.53
N LEU A 124 -10.41 4.76 42.29
CA LEU A 124 -10.73 3.49 42.94
C LEU A 124 -11.66 3.60 44.17
N GLU A 125 -12.06 4.79 44.61
CA GLU A 125 -13.12 4.95 45.62
C GLU A 125 -14.53 4.53 45.11
N ARG A 126 -14.67 4.09 43.84
CA ARG A 126 -15.93 3.54 43.28
C ARG A 126 -15.82 2.05 42.96
N ASP A 127 -16.59 1.25 43.69
CA ASP A 127 -16.54 -0.22 43.90
C ASP A 127 -16.58 -1.18 42.68
N SER A 128 -16.63 -0.72 41.42
CA SER A 128 -16.74 -1.60 40.25
C SER A 128 -15.52 -1.63 39.31
N GLY A 129 -14.53 -0.76 39.52
CA GLY A 129 -13.34 -0.67 38.65
C GLY A 129 -12.32 -1.82 38.81
N ASN A 130 -12.39 -2.59 39.90
CA ASN A 130 -11.33 -3.53 40.30
C ASN A 130 -11.17 -4.75 39.38
N VAL A 131 -12.27 -5.32 38.87
CA VAL A 131 -12.22 -6.55 38.05
C VAL A 131 -11.72 -6.24 36.63
N VAL A 132 -12.21 -5.16 36.02
CA VAL A 132 -11.77 -4.71 34.70
C VAL A 132 -10.28 -4.36 34.73
N PHE A 133 -9.81 -3.74 35.81
CA PHE A 133 -8.39 -3.44 36.00
C PHE A 133 -7.51 -4.69 36.05
N ILE A 134 -7.88 -5.72 36.85
CA ILE A 134 -7.11 -6.97 36.95
C ILE A 134 -7.05 -7.68 35.60
N VAL A 135 -8.16 -7.70 34.85
CA VAL A 135 -8.21 -8.30 33.51
C VAL A 135 -7.32 -7.54 32.52
N MET A 136 -7.38 -6.20 32.51
CA MET A 136 -6.56 -5.37 31.63
C MET A 136 -5.07 -5.46 31.97
N ALA A 137 -4.71 -5.51 33.26
CA ALA A 137 -3.33 -5.72 33.71
C ALA A 137 -2.81 -7.10 33.31
N ALA A 138 -3.62 -8.15 33.42
CA ALA A 138 -3.26 -9.50 32.98
C ALA A 138 -3.05 -9.58 31.46
N ILE A 139 -3.94 -8.95 30.66
CA ILE A 139 -3.80 -8.85 29.20
C ILE A 139 -2.49 -8.11 28.86
N PHE A 140 -2.20 -7.00 29.54
CA PHE A 140 -0.98 -6.23 29.33
C PHE A 140 0.30 -7.01 29.63
N ILE A 141 0.36 -7.67 30.79
CA ILE A 141 1.51 -8.51 31.16
C ILE A 141 1.71 -9.60 30.12
N SER A 142 0.62 -10.24 29.66
CA SER A 142 0.69 -11.27 28.63
C SER A 142 1.23 -10.73 27.30
N GLN A 143 0.83 -9.52 26.88
CA GLN A 143 1.27 -8.89 25.64
C GLN A 143 2.76 -8.52 25.69
N ILE A 144 3.25 -7.99 26.81
CA ILE A 144 4.68 -7.72 27.03
C ILE A 144 5.49 -9.03 26.95
N CYS A 145 5.02 -10.08 27.61
CA CYS A 145 5.68 -11.39 27.59
C CYS A 145 5.75 -11.94 26.16
N ILE A 146 4.65 -11.91 25.40
CA ILE A 146 4.59 -12.39 24.01
C ILE A 146 5.52 -11.57 23.10
N GLN A 147 5.47 -10.24 23.16
CA GLN A 147 6.33 -9.37 22.34
C GLN A 147 7.81 -9.55 22.67
N SER A 148 8.14 -9.72 23.95
CA SER A 148 9.51 -9.99 24.40
C SER A 148 10.01 -11.33 23.88
N ILE A 149 9.18 -12.38 23.89
CA ILE A 149 9.50 -13.70 23.30
C ILE A 149 9.72 -13.58 21.78
N PHE A 150 8.83 -12.91 21.05
CA PHE A 150 8.99 -12.70 19.61
C PHE A 150 10.27 -11.92 19.26
N SER A 151 10.59 -10.89 20.04
CA SER A 151 11.80 -10.10 19.88
C SER A 151 13.06 -10.94 20.08
N ILE A 152 13.08 -11.80 21.12
CA ILE A 152 14.18 -12.74 21.37
C ILE A 152 14.32 -13.74 20.20
N VAL A 153 13.22 -14.34 19.73
CA VAL A 153 13.24 -15.28 18.60
C VAL A 153 13.77 -14.63 17.32
N ASN A 154 13.33 -13.41 17.02
CA ASN A 154 13.81 -12.67 15.85
C ASN A 154 15.29 -12.29 15.97
N THR A 155 15.74 -11.91 17.18
CA THR A 155 17.16 -11.65 17.47
C THR A 155 18.01 -12.88 17.18
N VAL A 156 17.59 -14.06 17.63
CA VAL A 156 18.30 -15.32 17.38
C VAL A 156 18.37 -15.64 15.88
N LYS A 157 17.29 -15.42 15.13
CA LYS A 157 17.27 -15.61 13.67
C LYS A 157 18.23 -14.65 12.95
N VAL A 158 18.22 -13.38 13.33
CA VAL A 158 19.12 -12.36 12.79
C VAL A 158 20.57 -12.71 13.07
N ILE A 159 20.91 -13.11 14.31
CA ILE A 159 22.24 -13.60 14.69
C ILE A 159 22.67 -14.80 13.83
N LYS A 160 21.75 -15.74 13.56
CA LYS A 160 22.04 -16.90 12.70
C LYS A 160 22.38 -16.49 11.27
N VAL A 161 21.59 -15.61 10.65
CA VAL A 161 21.84 -15.07 9.30
C VAL A 161 23.18 -14.33 9.25
N ILE A 162 23.48 -13.52 10.27
CA ILE A 162 24.75 -12.79 10.37
C ILE A 162 25.95 -13.75 10.48
N ARG A 163 25.81 -14.84 11.26
CA ARG A 163 26.85 -15.87 11.41
C ARG A 163 27.16 -16.55 10.08
N GLU A 164 26.15 -16.75 9.24
CA GLU A 164 26.30 -17.31 7.90
C GLU A 164 26.93 -16.31 6.93
N MET A 165 26.59 -15.02 7.03
CA MET A 165 27.17 -13.94 6.19
C MET A 165 28.63 -13.59 6.52
N GLY A 166 29.10 -13.86 7.75
CA GLY A 166 30.47 -13.59 8.19
C GLY A 166 31.55 -14.42 7.50
N LYS A 167 31.19 -15.40 6.67
CA LYS A 167 32.13 -16.29 5.96
C LYS A 167 32.67 -15.74 4.64
N THR A 168 32.21 -14.57 4.16
CA THR A 168 32.63 -14.01 2.86
C THR A 168 33.10 -12.56 2.96
N ASP A 169 34.09 -12.18 2.14
CA ASP A 169 34.83 -10.90 2.15
C ASP A 169 33.98 -9.63 1.80
N THR A 170 32.68 -9.80 1.62
CA THR A 170 31.67 -8.74 1.38
C THR A 170 31.27 -7.95 2.64
N SER A 171 31.98 -8.16 3.76
CA SER A 171 31.59 -7.77 5.12
C SER A 171 31.39 -6.26 5.36
N ARG A 172 32.10 -5.37 4.66
CA ARG A 172 32.01 -3.91 4.91
C ARG A 172 30.69 -3.32 4.41
N ARG A 173 30.21 -3.75 3.24
CA ARG A 173 28.90 -3.30 2.70
C ARG A 173 27.74 -3.87 3.51
N ALA A 174 27.86 -5.11 3.99
CA ALA A 174 26.88 -5.71 4.88
C ALA A 174 26.78 -4.93 6.20
N LEU A 175 27.92 -4.57 6.80
CA LEU A 175 27.95 -3.79 8.04
C LEU A 175 27.27 -2.43 7.91
N VAL A 176 27.58 -1.70 6.83
CA VAL A 176 26.96 -0.39 6.55
C VAL A 176 25.45 -0.54 6.36
N LYS A 177 24.99 -1.57 5.63
CA LYS A 177 23.55 -1.83 5.46
C LYS A 177 22.85 -2.11 6.79
N VAL A 178 23.45 -2.91 7.67
CA VAL A 178 22.87 -3.21 8.99
C VAL A 178 22.86 -1.97 9.88
N THR A 179 23.94 -1.17 9.88
CA THR A 179 23.96 0.10 10.63
C THR A 179 22.89 1.08 10.13
N ILE A 180 22.72 1.22 8.82
CA ILE A 180 21.65 2.05 8.23
C ILE A 180 20.28 1.52 8.63
N LEU A 181 20.05 0.21 8.53
CA LEU A 181 18.77 -0.41 8.91
C LEU A 181 18.46 -0.15 10.38
N GLN A 182 19.46 -0.27 11.24
CA GLN A 182 19.35 -0.02 12.67
C GLN A 182 19.06 1.45 12.98
N LEU A 183 19.67 2.39 12.24
CA LEU A 183 19.42 3.81 12.38
C LEU A 183 17.99 4.18 11.94
N ILE A 184 17.51 3.62 10.83
CA ILE A 184 16.13 3.80 10.34
C ILE A 184 15.14 3.28 11.37
N LEU A 185 15.39 2.09 11.88
CA LEU A 185 14.60 1.47 12.95
C LEU A 185 14.57 2.39 14.19
N LEU A 186 15.71 2.90 14.65
CA LEU A 186 15.80 3.80 15.81
C LEU A 186 15.06 5.12 15.57
N MET A 187 15.19 5.71 14.38
CA MET A 187 14.44 6.90 13.97
C MET A 187 12.94 6.63 13.91
N THR A 188 12.53 5.48 13.42
CA THR A 188 11.12 5.08 13.33
C THR A 188 10.52 4.97 14.75
N ALA A 189 11.24 4.35 15.67
CA ALA A 189 10.83 4.25 17.06
C ALA A 189 10.82 5.62 17.77
N PHE A 190 11.74 6.53 17.44
CA PHE A 190 11.72 7.90 17.93
C PHE A 190 10.55 8.72 17.39
N ILE A 191 10.23 8.57 16.09
CA ILE A 191 9.03 9.16 15.47
C ILE A 191 7.77 8.63 16.14
N PHE A 192 7.71 7.33 16.47
CA PHE A 192 6.59 6.78 17.23
C PHE A 192 6.46 7.40 18.63
N LEU A 193 7.58 7.61 19.32
CA LEU A 193 7.57 8.25 20.64
C LEU A 193 7.04 9.69 20.54
N ILE A 194 7.54 10.48 19.57
CA ILE A 194 7.05 11.84 19.33
C ILE A 194 5.57 11.81 18.96
N ALA A 195 5.13 10.91 18.07
CA ALA A 195 3.73 10.81 17.68
C ALA A 195 2.82 10.44 18.85
N ALA A 196 3.25 9.53 19.74
CA ALA A 196 2.52 9.18 20.95
C ALA A 196 2.41 10.37 21.92
N ILE A 197 3.49 11.15 22.08
CA ILE A 197 3.49 12.39 22.88
C ILE A 197 2.59 13.45 22.24
N CYS A 198 2.65 13.65 20.92
CA CYS A 198 1.77 14.58 20.23
C CYS A 198 0.30 14.14 20.33
N TYR A 199 0.02 12.84 20.25
CA TYR A 199 -1.33 12.30 20.41
C TYR A 199 -1.86 12.53 21.83
N SER A 200 -1.03 12.32 22.87
CA SER A 200 -1.43 12.58 24.25
C SER A 200 -1.69 14.06 24.54
N ILE A 201 -1.05 14.97 23.79
CA ILE A 201 -1.24 16.42 23.93
C ILE A 201 -2.42 16.94 23.09
N TYR A 202 -2.62 16.43 21.86
CA TYR A 202 -3.51 17.04 20.86
C TYR A 202 -4.74 16.20 20.46
N GLY A 203 -4.88 14.97 20.96
CA GLY A 203 -6.06 14.13 20.76
C GLY A 203 -6.25 13.55 19.34
N ASN A 204 -7.49 13.17 19.02
CA ASN A 204 -7.87 12.24 17.94
C ASN A 204 -7.44 12.60 16.50
N TYR A 205 -7.10 13.85 16.20
CA TYR A 205 -6.80 14.29 14.82
C TYR A 205 -5.48 13.76 14.24
N LEU A 206 -4.57 13.23 15.08
CA LEU A 206 -3.28 12.67 14.63
C LEU A 206 -3.28 11.13 14.44
N TYR A 207 -4.37 10.44 14.77
CA TYR A 207 -4.46 8.97 14.69
C TYR A 207 -4.26 8.42 13.28
N LEU A 208 -4.79 9.12 12.27
CA LEU A 208 -4.64 8.73 10.86
C LEU A 208 -3.19 8.91 10.37
N ALA A 209 -2.53 10.00 10.76
CA ALA A 209 -1.13 10.23 10.44
C ALA A 209 -0.22 9.17 11.12
N TYR A 210 -0.52 8.83 12.37
CA TYR A 210 0.13 7.74 13.11
C TYR A 210 -0.01 6.39 12.40
N PHE A 211 -1.21 6.01 11.99
CA PHE A 211 -1.46 4.76 11.28
C PHE A 211 -0.77 4.71 9.91
N ILE A 212 -0.76 5.82 9.17
CA ILE A 212 -0.09 5.91 7.86
C ILE A 212 1.44 5.75 8.03
N LEU A 213 2.05 6.44 9.00
CA LEU A 213 3.48 6.34 9.25
C LEU A 213 3.89 4.93 9.72
N LEU A 214 3.05 4.29 10.56
CA LEU A 214 3.24 2.90 11.01
C LEU A 214 3.31 1.92 9.84
N ASN A 215 2.40 2.06 8.88
CA ASN A 215 2.33 1.16 7.74
C ASN A 215 3.45 1.43 6.72
N ILE A 216 3.85 2.69 6.51
CA ILE A 216 4.96 3.01 5.60
C ILE A 216 6.27 2.37 6.08
N GLY A 217 6.59 2.45 7.37
CA GLY A 217 7.81 1.85 7.93
C GLY A 217 7.87 0.33 7.75
N VAL A 218 6.74 -0.36 8.00
CA VAL A 218 6.63 -1.82 7.83
C VAL A 218 6.67 -2.22 6.36
N ILE A 219 6.00 -1.49 5.46
CA ILE A 219 6.01 -1.75 4.01
C ILE A 219 7.43 -1.57 3.44
N VAL A 220 8.15 -0.52 3.86
CA VAL A 220 9.55 -0.30 3.47
C VAL A 220 10.46 -1.41 3.98
N PHE A 221 10.21 -1.93 5.19
CA PHE A 221 10.97 -3.04 5.76
C PHE A 221 10.70 -4.37 5.04
N VAL A 222 9.43 -4.73 4.84
CA VAL A 222 9.00 -6.00 4.22
C VAL A 222 9.35 -6.06 2.73
N SER A 223 9.30 -4.93 2.02
CA SER A 223 9.71 -4.85 0.61
C SER A 223 11.22 -5.12 0.41
N ASN A 224 12.03 -5.05 1.47
CA ASN A 224 13.46 -5.31 1.45
C ASN A 224 13.82 -6.77 1.82
N GLU A 225 12.97 -7.50 2.56
CA GLU A 225 13.26 -8.86 3.04
C GLU A 225 13.21 -9.95 1.95
N LYS A 226 12.49 -9.76 0.84
CA LYS A 226 12.43 -10.77 -0.24
C LYS A 226 13.70 -10.85 -1.11
N GLY A 227 14.80 -10.21 -0.71
CA GLY A 227 16.14 -10.36 -1.32
C GLY A 227 16.28 -9.81 -2.75
N ARG A 228 15.18 -9.35 -3.35
CA ARG A 228 15.07 -8.80 -4.69
C ARG A 228 14.32 -7.47 -4.59
N GLY A 229 15.05 -6.43 -4.16
CA GLY A 229 14.51 -5.08 -4.05
C GLY A 229 13.93 -4.58 -5.38
N PHE A 230 13.16 -3.49 -5.35
CA PHE A 230 12.51 -2.84 -6.50
C PHE A 230 13.29 -2.92 -7.83
N ALA A 231 14.60 -2.63 -7.81
CA ALA A 231 15.48 -2.66 -8.99
C ALA A 231 15.62 -4.02 -9.70
N SER A 232 15.23 -5.12 -9.07
CA SER A 232 15.30 -6.47 -9.69
C SER A 232 13.99 -6.90 -10.35
N ARG A 233 12.91 -6.14 -10.17
CA ARG A 233 11.55 -6.47 -10.64
C ARG A 233 10.92 -5.37 -11.49
N GLY A 234 11.47 -4.16 -11.45
CA GLY A 234 11.08 -3.04 -12.31
C GLY A 234 11.91 -1.83 -11.95
N ARG A 235 11.30 -0.65 -11.75
CA ARG A 235 12.02 0.59 -11.38
C ARG A 235 12.68 0.45 -10.02
N SER A 236 13.86 1.05 -9.86
CA SER A 236 14.50 1.18 -8.55
C SER A 236 13.71 2.13 -7.64
N LEU A 237 13.82 1.91 -6.33
CA LEU A 237 13.21 2.79 -5.33
C LEU A 237 13.69 4.25 -5.50
N LYS A 238 14.97 4.46 -5.87
CA LYS A 238 15.50 5.78 -6.18
C LYS A 238 14.73 6.45 -7.31
N SER A 239 14.46 5.71 -8.39
CA SER A 239 13.69 6.22 -9.55
C SER A 239 12.22 6.48 -9.20
N ILE A 240 11.59 5.62 -8.40
CA ILE A 240 10.21 5.81 -7.92
C ILE A 240 10.11 7.08 -7.08
N LEU A 241 10.99 7.24 -6.09
CA LEU A 241 10.98 8.38 -5.19
C LEU A 241 11.30 9.70 -5.91
N SER A 242 12.31 9.70 -6.80
CA SER A 242 12.65 10.88 -7.59
C SER A 242 11.57 11.21 -8.63
N GLY A 243 10.74 10.24 -9.01
CA GLY A 243 9.86 10.31 -10.15
C GLY A 243 10.59 10.11 -11.48
N ASN A 244 11.91 10.29 -11.57
CA ASN A 244 12.61 10.29 -12.86
C ASN A 244 13.31 8.95 -13.16
N ILE A 245 13.30 8.55 -14.44
CA ILE A 245 14.09 7.43 -14.95
C ILE A 245 15.33 8.00 -15.63
N SER A 246 16.50 7.86 -15.02
CA SER A 246 17.77 8.22 -15.66
C SER A 246 18.05 7.30 -16.85
N GLU A 247 18.82 7.74 -17.83
CA GLU A 247 19.23 6.93 -18.99
C GLU A 247 19.77 5.54 -18.60
N LYS A 248 20.70 5.47 -17.64
CA LYS A 248 21.23 4.21 -17.10
C LYS A 248 20.15 3.27 -16.54
N GLU A 249 19.13 3.86 -15.91
CA GLU A 249 18.00 3.11 -15.38
C GLU A 249 17.07 2.66 -16.51
N SER A 250 16.86 3.51 -17.53
CA SER A 250 16.10 3.18 -18.74
C SER A 250 16.72 1.97 -19.45
N GLN A 251 18.03 2.00 -19.71
CA GLN A 251 18.78 0.87 -20.29
C GLN A 251 18.66 -0.41 -19.43
N ARG A 252 18.69 -0.27 -18.09
CA ARG A 252 18.48 -1.42 -17.20
C ARG A 252 17.06 -1.98 -17.34
N LEU A 253 16.05 -1.13 -17.49
CA LEU A 253 14.66 -1.54 -17.67
C LEU A 253 14.43 -2.18 -19.04
N ASP A 254 15.08 -1.66 -20.09
CA ASP A 254 15.10 -2.26 -21.43
C ASP A 254 15.66 -3.69 -21.36
N ASN A 255 16.79 -3.88 -20.68
CA ASN A 255 17.36 -5.22 -20.46
C ASN A 255 16.49 -6.13 -19.60
N LEU A 256 15.77 -5.56 -18.62
CA LEU A 256 14.95 -6.33 -17.70
C LEU A 256 13.68 -6.89 -18.35
N PHE A 257 12.99 -6.07 -19.14
CA PHE A 257 11.72 -6.42 -19.75
C PHE A 257 11.87 -6.88 -21.21
N GLY A 258 12.97 -6.52 -21.88
CA GLY A 258 13.06 -6.52 -23.33
C GLY A 258 12.20 -5.40 -23.94
N VAL A 259 12.54 -4.99 -25.15
CA VAL A 259 11.90 -3.90 -25.86
C VAL A 259 11.14 -4.43 -27.07
N GLU A 260 9.92 -3.92 -27.27
CA GLU A 260 9.16 -4.04 -28.51
C GLU A 260 8.72 -2.65 -28.95
N TYR A 261 8.81 -2.36 -30.24
CA TYR A 261 8.32 -1.11 -30.78
C TYR A 261 6.83 -1.22 -31.12
N LEU A 262 6.06 -0.20 -30.74
CA LEU A 262 4.63 -0.14 -30.98
C LEU A 262 4.31 -0.34 -32.46
N GLU A 263 5.11 0.23 -33.35
CA GLU A 263 4.94 0.16 -34.80
C GLU A 263 5.01 -1.28 -35.35
N ASP A 264 5.81 -2.14 -34.70
CA ASP A 264 6.09 -3.51 -35.12
C ASP A 264 5.01 -4.48 -34.61
N ILE A 265 4.47 -4.23 -33.42
CA ILE A 265 3.51 -5.12 -32.76
C ILE A 265 2.05 -4.70 -32.92
N TYR A 266 1.79 -3.53 -33.52
CA TYR A 266 0.45 -2.93 -33.58
C TYR A 266 -0.63 -3.91 -34.06
N ASP A 267 -0.34 -4.65 -35.14
CA ASP A 267 -1.25 -5.62 -35.76
C ASP A 267 -1.45 -6.92 -34.96
N GLU A 268 -0.59 -7.16 -33.97
CA GLU A 268 -0.65 -8.31 -33.08
C GLU A 268 -1.47 -8.06 -31.83
N LEU A 269 -1.67 -6.80 -31.44
CA LEU A 269 -2.42 -6.45 -30.23
C LEU A 269 -3.86 -6.94 -30.33
N ARG A 270 -4.43 -7.39 -29.22
CA ARG A 270 -5.77 -7.97 -29.15
C ARG A 270 -6.57 -7.37 -28.01
N THR A 271 -7.89 -7.41 -28.14
CA THR A 271 -8.79 -7.06 -27.05
C THR A 271 -8.47 -7.91 -25.83
N GLY A 272 -8.21 -7.26 -24.70
CA GLY A 272 -7.85 -7.92 -23.44
C GLY A 272 -6.37 -7.85 -23.08
N ASP A 273 -5.49 -7.52 -24.02
CA ASP A 273 -4.10 -7.21 -23.68
C ASP A 273 -4.06 -6.03 -22.71
N VAL A 274 -3.07 -5.99 -21.82
CA VAL A 274 -2.97 -4.93 -20.79
C VAL A 274 -1.67 -4.16 -20.92
N LEU A 275 -1.76 -2.85 -20.68
CA LEU A 275 -0.61 -1.96 -20.57
C LEU A 275 -0.46 -1.55 -19.10
N LEU A 276 0.74 -1.73 -18.58
CA LEU A 276 1.14 -1.39 -17.21
C LEU A 276 2.00 -0.13 -17.25
N HIS A 277 1.60 0.88 -16.48
CA HIS A 277 2.28 2.18 -16.45
C HIS A 277 2.88 2.49 -15.09
N SER A 278 4.05 3.13 -15.13
CA SER A 278 4.77 3.58 -13.93
C SER A 278 4.81 5.11 -13.85
N GLY A 279 3.66 5.68 -13.51
CA GLY A 279 3.47 7.12 -13.38
C GLY A 279 4.36 7.77 -12.32
N LYS A 280 4.58 9.08 -12.48
CA LYS A 280 5.46 9.90 -11.63
C LYS A 280 4.73 10.75 -10.59
N GLY A 281 3.41 10.88 -10.71
CA GLY A 281 2.58 11.72 -9.85
C GLY A 281 2.68 11.31 -8.38
N THR A 282 2.32 12.23 -7.49
CA THR A 282 2.28 11.95 -6.04
C THR A 282 1.35 10.78 -5.72
N PHE A 283 0.22 10.69 -6.42
CA PHE A 283 -0.71 9.57 -6.32
C PHE A 283 -0.10 8.26 -6.83
N SER A 284 0.59 8.29 -7.98
CA SER A 284 1.30 7.13 -8.54
C SER A 284 2.35 6.56 -7.57
N LYS A 285 3.12 7.42 -6.90
CA LYS A 285 4.10 7.02 -5.89
C LYS A 285 3.45 6.34 -4.69
N ALA A 286 2.30 6.84 -4.24
CA ALA A 286 1.55 6.22 -3.15
C ALA A 286 1.09 4.81 -3.50
N ILE A 287 0.60 4.59 -4.73
CA ILE A 287 0.22 3.25 -5.23
C ILE A 287 1.44 2.33 -5.29
N GLN A 288 2.54 2.79 -5.92
CA GLN A 288 3.77 2.00 -6.07
C GLN A 288 4.33 1.55 -4.71
N LEU A 289 4.36 2.45 -3.72
CA LEU A 289 4.82 2.12 -2.38
C LEU A 289 3.81 1.22 -1.65
N GLY A 290 2.52 1.54 -1.68
CA GLY A 290 1.46 0.79 -1.00
C GLY A 290 1.35 -0.66 -1.47
N PHE A 291 1.47 -0.89 -2.77
CA PHE A 291 1.48 -2.24 -3.34
C PHE A 291 2.87 -2.87 -3.35
N SER A 292 3.93 -2.14 -2.98
CA SER A 292 5.33 -2.55 -3.18
C SER A 292 5.58 -3.00 -4.64
N SER A 293 5.13 -2.17 -5.59
CA SER A 293 5.09 -2.44 -7.02
C SER A 293 5.72 -1.33 -7.86
N THR A 294 6.28 -1.69 -9.00
CA THR A 294 6.69 -0.72 -10.04
C THR A 294 5.49 -0.01 -10.68
N TRP A 295 4.33 -0.67 -10.70
CA TRP A 295 3.18 -0.27 -11.49
C TRP A 295 2.21 0.55 -10.64
N SER A 296 1.78 1.69 -11.18
CA SER A 296 0.79 2.57 -10.55
C SER A 296 -0.50 2.68 -11.34
N HIS A 297 -0.48 2.32 -12.62
CA HIS A 297 -1.59 2.53 -13.52
C HIS A 297 -1.70 1.36 -14.51
N LEU A 298 -2.91 1.14 -15.02
CA LEU A 298 -3.26 -0.03 -15.82
C LEU A 298 -4.34 0.35 -16.82
N SER A 299 -4.18 -0.09 -18.05
CA SER A 299 -5.18 0.05 -19.11
C SER A 299 -5.32 -1.25 -19.92
N ILE A 300 -6.40 -1.34 -20.70
CA ILE A 300 -6.73 -2.52 -21.50
C ILE A 300 -6.84 -2.13 -22.97
N ILE A 301 -6.31 -2.99 -23.85
CA ILE A 301 -6.44 -2.85 -25.29
C ILE A 301 -7.85 -3.27 -25.72
N ILE A 302 -8.43 -2.47 -26.62
CA ILE A 302 -9.68 -2.73 -27.32
C ILE A 302 -9.40 -2.66 -28.82
N ARG A 303 -9.55 -3.79 -29.52
CA ARG A 303 -9.37 -3.88 -30.97
C ARG A 303 -10.72 -3.85 -31.68
N ASN A 304 -10.80 -3.08 -32.76
CA ASN A 304 -11.97 -2.88 -33.61
C ASN A 304 -13.27 -2.64 -32.81
N PRO A 305 -13.33 -1.63 -31.92
CA PRO A 305 -14.57 -1.27 -31.26
C PRO A 305 -15.66 -0.90 -32.27
N PRO A 306 -16.95 -1.20 -31.99
CA PRO A 306 -18.02 -0.85 -32.90
C PRO A 306 -18.16 0.67 -33.02
N LYS A 307 -18.60 1.13 -34.20
CA LYS A 307 -18.69 2.57 -34.52
C LYS A 307 -19.52 3.36 -33.50
N GLU A 308 -20.63 2.79 -33.06
CA GLU A 308 -21.50 3.38 -32.02
C GLU A 308 -20.75 3.64 -30.70
N LEU A 309 -19.79 2.79 -30.32
CA LEU A 309 -18.99 2.97 -29.11
C LEU A 309 -17.97 4.10 -29.31
N LEU A 310 -17.33 4.15 -30.48
CA LEU A 310 -16.42 5.25 -30.84
C LEU A 310 -17.15 6.60 -30.85
N GLU A 311 -18.36 6.65 -31.42
CA GLU A 311 -19.21 7.85 -31.42
C GLU A 311 -19.60 8.27 -30.00
N LEU A 312 -19.97 7.30 -29.14
CA LEU A 312 -20.32 7.55 -27.75
C LEU A 312 -19.16 8.18 -26.96
N TYR A 313 -17.95 7.63 -27.13
CA TYR A 313 -16.72 8.15 -26.52
C TYR A 313 -16.13 9.35 -27.28
N LYS A 314 -16.79 9.85 -28.33
CA LYS A 314 -16.34 10.98 -29.17
C LYS A 314 -14.92 10.78 -29.74
N VAL A 315 -14.56 9.54 -30.02
CA VAL A 315 -13.23 9.19 -30.53
C VAL A 315 -13.14 9.60 -32.00
N GLN A 316 -12.17 10.46 -32.31
CA GLN A 316 -11.87 10.82 -33.69
C GLN A 316 -10.95 9.77 -34.29
N VAL A 317 -11.42 9.12 -35.36
CA VAL A 317 -10.66 8.10 -36.07
C VAL A 317 -10.35 8.61 -37.47
N ASP A 318 -9.06 8.66 -37.80
CA ASP A 318 -8.62 8.84 -39.18
C ASP A 318 -8.70 7.48 -39.91
N ALA A 319 -9.77 7.30 -40.69
CA ALA A 319 -10.00 6.06 -41.43
C ALA A 319 -8.90 5.74 -42.47
N SER A 320 -8.04 6.70 -42.82
CA SER A 320 -6.90 6.48 -43.72
C SER A 320 -5.65 5.98 -42.99
N SER A 321 -5.61 6.07 -41.66
CA SER A 321 -4.49 5.64 -40.83
C SER A 321 -4.55 4.14 -40.54
N ARG A 322 -3.41 3.45 -40.67
CA ARG A 322 -3.28 2.04 -40.21
C ARG A 322 -3.48 1.89 -38.69
N PHE A 323 -3.38 2.99 -37.95
CA PHE A 323 -3.55 3.03 -36.50
C PHE A 323 -5.01 3.27 -36.07
N SER A 324 -5.98 3.03 -36.94
CA SER A 324 -7.41 3.27 -36.67
C SER A 324 -8.14 2.08 -36.03
N THR A 325 -7.43 0.99 -35.73
CA THR A 325 -8.04 -0.29 -35.33
C THR A 325 -7.78 -0.68 -33.88
N VAL A 326 -6.84 -0.04 -33.18
CA VAL A 326 -6.47 -0.39 -31.80
C VAL A 326 -6.60 0.82 -30.90
N PHE A 327 -7.31 0.62 -29.79
CA PHE A 327 -7.66 1.64 -28.82
C PHE A 327 -7.26 1.18 -27.41
N VAL A 328 -7.05 2.16 -26.52
CA VAL A 328 -6.83 1.96 -25.11
C VAL A 328 -8.07 2.40 -24.36
N ALA A 329 -8.61 1.52 -23.54
CA ALA A 329 -9.61 1.87 -22.54
C ALA A 329 -8.97 1.91 -21.16
N GLU A 330 -9.25 2.96 -20.40
CA GLU A 330 -8.74 3.13 -19.04
C GLU A 330 -9.65 4.03 -18.21
N SER A 331 -9.46 4.01 -16.89
CA SER A 331 -9.98 5.04 -15.98
C SER A 331 -8.81 5.89 -15.49
N GLU A 332 -8.85 7.21 -15.71
CA GLU A 332 -7.76 8.15 -15.35
C GLU A 332 -8.31 9.49 -14.83
N THR A 333 -7.54 10.20 -13.99
CA THR A 333 -7.86 11.56 -13.54
C THR A 333 -7.76 12.60 -14.67
N ASP A 334 -6.78 12.44 -15.57
CA ASP A 334 -6.45 13.39 -16.63
C ASP A 334 -6.81 12.77 -18.00
N THR A 335 -8.08 12.84 -18.34
CA THR A 335 -8.60 12.28 -19.60
C THR A 335 -8.29 13.18 -20.80
N VAL A 336 -8.10 12.60 -21.99
CA VAL A 336 -7.75 13.32 -23.23
C VAL A 336 -8.86 14.31 -23.65
N ASP A 337 -10.11 14.00 -23.31
CA ASP A 337 -11.26 14.86 -23.52
C ASP A 337 -11.53 15.83 -22.35
N ASN A 338 -10.65 15.86 -21.34
CA ASN A 338 -10.70 16.74 -20.16
C ASN A 338 -12.01 16.62 -19.36
N LYS A 339 -12.52 15.40 -19.15
CA LYS A 339 -13.66 15.14 -18.27
C LYS A 339 -13.40 15.68 -16.86
N GLU A 340 -14.34 16.46 -16.34
CA GLU A 340 -14.26 16.98 -14.98
C GLU A 340 -14.28 15.84 -13.95
N GLY A 341 -13.22 15.75 -13.15
CA GLY A 341 -13.03 14.66 -12.18
C GLY A 341 -12.50 13.36 -12.80
N GLY A 342 -12.08 13.38 -14.06
CA GLY A 342 -11.58 12.21 -14.77
C GLY A 342 -12.65 11.14 -14.99
N GLY A 343 -12.22 9.92 -15.27
CA GLY A 343 -13.09 8.77 -15.44
C GLY A 343 -12.64 7.87 -16.57
N ILE A 344 -13.60 7.10 -17.09
CA ILE A 344 -13.32 6.14 -18.15
C ILE A 344 -13.20 6.86 -19.50
N GLN A 345 -12.14 6.55 -20.23
CA GLN A 345 -11.90 7.02 -21.59
C GLN A 345 -11.58 5.87 -22.54
N LEU A 346 -11.75 6.14 -23.83
CA LEU A 346 -11.34 5.30 -24.94
C LEU A 346 -10.57 6.18 -25.91
N VAL A 347 -9.31 5.83 -26.19
CA VAL A 347 -8.41 6.67 -27.00
C VAL A 347 -7.69 5.80 -28.02
N GLU A 348 -7.43 6.32 -29.22
CA GLU A 348 -6.58 5.62 -30.20
C GLU A 348 -5.18 5.40 -29.60
N LEU A 349 -4.66 4.18 -29.71
CA LEU A 349 -3.48 3.72 -28.97
C LEU A 349 -2.22 4.56 -29.24
N ARG A 350 -1.94 4.90 -30.50
CA ARG A 350 -0.75 5.67 -30.85
C ARG A 350 -0.84 7.09 -30.33
N ARG A 351 -1.98 7.76 -30.51
CA ARG A 351 -2.25 9.08 -29.91
C ARG A 351 -2.07 9.03 -28.39
N TRP A 352 -2.68 8.04 -27.74
CA TRP A 352 -2.57 7.87 -26.30
C TRP A 352 -1.11 7.73 -25.83
N PHE A 353 -0.30 6.91 -26.52
CA PHE A 353 1.13 6.77 -26.21
C PHE A 353 1.90 8.07 -26.41
N MET A 354 1.65 8.80 -27.50
CA MET A 354 2.32 10.07 -27.78
C MET A 354 1.95 11.14 -26.74
N ASP A 355 0.67 11.25 -26.37
CA ASP A 355 0.19 12.17 -25.32
C ASP A 355 0.88 11.86 -23.97
N TYR A 356 1.13 10.58 -23.66
CA TYR A 356 1.90 10.18 -22.49
C TYR A 356 3.38 10.56 -22.57
N LEU A 357 4.03 10.28 -23.71
CA LEU A 357 5.46 10.58 -23.91
C LEU A 357 5.73 12.09 -23.95
N GLU A 358 4.81 12.90 -24.47
CA GLU A 358 4.90 14.36 -24.44
C GLU A 358 4.82 14.92 -23.02
N ARG A 359 3.94 14.37 -22.18
CA ARG A 359 3.85 14.71 -20.75
C ARG A 359 5.04 14.19 -19.96
N ASP A 360 5.51 12.99 -20.31
CA ASP A 360 6.60 12.30 -19.66
C ASP A 360 7.49 11.51 -20.64
N PRO A 361 8.58 12.14 -21.12
CA PRO A 361 9.51 11.52 -22.06
C PRO A 361 10.18 10.24 -21.56
N THR A 362 10.12 10.00 -20.24
CA THR A 362 10.78 8.87 -19.59
C THR A 362 9.79 7.89 -18.99
N ASP A 363 8.56 7.87 -19.49
CA ASP A 363 7.56 6.93 -19.02
C ASP A 363 8.02 5.47 -19.21
N LEU A 364 7.52 4.62 -18.33
CA LEU A 364 7.70 3.18 -18.42
C LEU A 364 6.33 2.55 -18.60
N CYS A 365 6.09 2.12 -19.84
CA CYS A 365 4.96 1.29 -20.23
C CYS A 365 5.43 -0.13 -20.56
N CYS A 366 4.76 -1.13 -20.00
CA CYS A 366 4.94 -2.53 -20.39
C CYS A 366 3.63 -3.16 -20.85
N LEU A 367 3.69 -3.91 -21.95
CA LEU A 367 2.62 -4.75 -22.46
C LEU A 367 2.66 -6.13 -21.81
N ARG A 368 1.48 -6.67 -21.51
CA ARG A 368 1.26 -8.11 -21.33
C ARG A 368 0.12 -8.54 -22.24
N ARG A 369 0.39 -9.55 -23.08
CA ARG A 369 -0.60 -10.11 -24.00
C ARG A 369 -1.47 -11.12 -23.29
N LEU A 370 -2.76 -11.10 -23.58
CA LEU A 370 -3.73 -12.05 -23.08
C LEU A 370 -3.78 -13.27 -23.99
N ASN A 371 -3.39 -14.42 -23.43
CA ASN A 371 -3.58 -15.71 -24.05
C ASN A 371 -4.85 -16.37 -23.51
N ILE A 372 -5.73 -16.81 -24.41
CA ILE A 372 -6.93 -17.59 -24.07
C ILE A 372 -6.86 -18.86 -24.91
N PRO A 373 -6.44 -20.02 -24.35
CA PRO A 373 -6.25 -21.24 -25.12
C PRO A 373 -7.48 -21.70 -25.92
N SER A 374 -8.68 -21.46 -25.39
CA SER A 374 -9.93 -21.76 -26.11
C SER A 374 -10.18 -20.86 -27.34
N MET A 375 -9.31 -19.89 -27.59
CA MET A 375 -9.41 -18.89 -28.66
C MET A 375 -8.06 -18.71 -29.39
N ASP A 376 -7.20 -19.73 -29.45
CA ASP A 376 -5.85 -19.64 -30.05
C ASP A 376 -5.82 -19.16 -31.52
N ASN A 377 -6.95 -19.22 -32.24
CA ASN A 377 -7.10 -18.74 -33.61
C ASN A 377 -7.91 -17.44 -33.72
N ARG A 378 -7.74 -16.49 -32.79
CA ARG A 378 -8.42 -15.17 -32.87
C ARG A 378 -8.02 -14.44 -34.16
N PRO A 379 -8.98 -14.09 -35.04
CA PRO A 379 -8.67 -13.42 -36.29
C PRO A 379 -8.06 -12.03 -36.05
N LYS A 380 -7.21 -11.55 -36.97
CA LYS A 380 -6.55 -10.24 -36.87
C LYS A 380 -7.55 -9.08 -36.87
N ASP A 381 -8.66 -9.27 -37.56
CA ASP A 381 -9.82 -8.39 -37.69
C ASP A 381 -10.91 -8.74 -36.67
N GLU A 382 -10.54 -9.34 -35.53
CA GLU A 382 -11.50 -9.68 -34.48
C GLU A 382 -12.44 -8.51 -34.18
N ASN A 383 -13.73 -8.82 -34.18
CA ASN A 383 -14.75 -7.89 -33.77
C ASN A 383 -15.06 -8.15 -32.30
N ILE A 384 -14.85 -7.14 -31.46
CA ILE A 384 -15.11 -7.24 -30.02
C ILE A 384 -16.57 -7.60 -29.72
N VAL A 385 -17.52 -7.21 -30.57
CA VAL A 385 -18.94 -7.51 -30.39
C VAL A 385 -19.20 -9.01 -30.46
N ASP A 386 -18.52 -9.71 -31.36
CA ASP A 386 -18.71 -11.15 -31.56
C ASP A 386 -18.06 -11.97 -30.44
N GLN A 387 -16.92 -11.47 -29.90
CA GLN A 387 -16.13 -12.20 -28.91
C GLN A 387 -16.53 -11.87 -27.47
N PHE A 388 -16.84 -10.61 -27.19
CA PHE A 388 -17.08 -10.08 -25.84
C PHE A 388 -18.24 -9.05 -25.82
N PRO A 389 -19.47 -9.44 -26.21
CA PRO A 389 -20.60 -8.52 -26.28
C PRO A 389 -20.90 -7.83 -24.94
N THR A 390 -20.79 -8.57 -23.83
CA THR A 390 -20.96 -8.06 -22.47
C THR A 390 -19.92 -7.01 -22.06
N LEU A 391 -18.72 -7.05 -22.65
CA LEU A 391 -17.72 -5.99 -22.45
C LEU A 391 -18.14 -4.71 -23.18
N VAL A 392 -18.66 -4.83 -24.40
CA VAL A 392 -19.17 -3.68 -25.17
C VAL A 392 -20.31 -2.99 -24.41
N ASP A 393 -21.27 -3.76 -23.91
CA ASP A 393 -22.39 -3.23 -23.12
C ASP A 393 -21.89 -2.50 -21.86
N TYR A 394 -20.90 -3.09 -21.17
CA TYR A 394 -20.29 -2.46 -20.01
C TYR A 394 -19.61 -1.13 -20.35
N LEU A 395 -18.85 -1.07 -21.44
CA LEU A 395 -18.20 0.18 -21.89
C LEU A 395 -19.25 1.25 -22.22
N LYS A 396 -20.36 0.89 -22.87
CA LYS A 396 -21.45 1.85 -23.17
C LYS A 396 -22.04 2.47 -21.92
N ILE A 397 -22.34 1.68 -20.88
CA ILE A 397 -22.98 2.19 -19.66
C ILE A 397 -22.00 2.89 -18.71
N SER A 398 -20.69 2.72 -18.92
CA SER A 398 -19.68 3.20 -17.95
C SER A 398 -19.04 4.54 -18.35
N ILE A 399 -19.44 5.13 -19.48
CA ILE A 399 -18.83 6.36 -20.01
C ILE A 399 -18.82 7.55 -19.01
N ASP A 400 -19.84 7.64 -18.16
CA ASP A 400 -20.03 8.72 -17.19
C ASP A 400 -19.47 8.39 -15.79
N LYS A 401 -18.88 7.20 -15.60
CA LYS A 401 -18.23 6.85 -14.33
C LYS A 401 -17.00 7.73 -14.11
N LYS A 402 -16.90 8.29 -12.91
CA LYS A 402 -15.79 9.17 -12.50
C LYS A 402 -14.61 8.35 -11.99
N TYR A 403 -13.44 8.99 -11.96
CA TYR A 403 -12.26 8.38 -11.37
C TYR A 403 -12.35 8.36 -9.84
N GLU A 404 -12.06 7.22 -9.23
CA GLU A 404 -12.02 7.10 -7.77
C GLU A 404 -10.70 7.68 -7.20
N THR A 405 -10.79 8.80 -6.49
CA THR A 405 -9.64 9.50 -5.88
C THR A 405 -9.50 9.24 -4.37
N SER A 406 -10.45 8.52 -3.78
CA SER A 406 -10.48 8.22 -2.36
C SER A 406 -9.31 7.34 -1.93
N LYS A 407 -8.44 7.91 -1.09
CA LYS A 407 -7.28 7.20 -0.51
C LYS A 407 -7.71 6.04 0.40
N SER A 408 -8.89 6.10 1.02
CA SER A 408 -9.39 5.02 1.88
C SER A 408 -9.80 3.79 1.07
N GLU A 409 -10.45 3.99 -0.08
CA GLU A 409 -10.82 2.90 -1.00
C GLU A 409 -9.56 2.23 -1.59
N LEU A 410 -8.57 3.03 -1.97
CA LEU A 410 -7.27 2.51 -2.40
C LEU A 410 -6.59 1.70 -1.29
N LEU A 411 -6.62 2.19 -0.04
CA LEU A 411 -6.07 1.45 1.10
C LEU A 411 -6.81 0.13 1.33
N LYS A 412 -8.15 0.12 1.25
CA LYS A 412 -8.96 -1.10 1.34
C LYS A 412 -8.61 -2.10 0.22
N CYS A 413 -8.35 -1.62 -0.99
CA CYS A 413 -7.87 -2.44 -2.10
C CYS A 413 -6.50 -3.07 -1.82
N VAL A 414 -5.55 -2.29 -1.27
CA VAL A 414 -4.21 -2.81 -0.87
C VAL A 414 -4.34 -3.96 0.13
N ILE A 415 -5.25 -3.84 1.10
CA ILE A 415 -5.48 -4.87 2.13
C ILE A 415 -6.54 -5.92 1.75
N LYS A 416 -7.09 -5.86 0.53
CA LYS A 416 -8.14 -6.77 0.00
C LYS A 416 -9.39 -6.87 0.90
N ARG A 417 -9.84 -5.75 1.47
CA ARG A 417 -10.98 -5.72 2.42
C ARG A 417 -12.26 -5.08 1.88
N ASN A 418 -12.33 -4.79 0.59
CA ASN A 418 -13.62 -4.38 0.02
C ASN A 418 -14.57 -5.57 0.03
N THR A 419 -15.79 -5.35 0.50
CA THR A 419 -16.86 -6.36 0.60
C THR A 419 -17.90 -6.22 -0.51
N GLN A 420 -17.97 -5.06 -1.15
CA GLN A 420 -18.87 -4.72 -2.24
C GLN A 420 -18.16 -3.80 -3.23
N SER A 421 -18.53 -3.90 -4.50
CA SER A 421 -18.07 -2.96 -5.55
C SER A 421 -18.81 -1.64 -5.39
N ASN A 422 -18.09 -0.52 -5.53
CA ASN A 422 -18.72 0.80 -5.62
C ASN A 422 -18.88 1.15 -7.10
N ASP A 423 -20.11 1.12 -7.60
CA ASP A 423 -20.33 1.27 -9.05
C ASP A 423 -20.22 2.71 -9.56
N ALA A 424 -20.18 3.71 -8.67
CA ALA A 424 -20.22 5.14 -9.05
C ALA A 424 -18.87 5.69 -9.52
N ASN A 425 -17.78 5.29 -8.86
CA ASN A 425 -16.43 5.71 -9.19
C ASN A 425 -15.54 4.49 -9.33
N VAL A 426 -14.62 4.50 -10.28
CA VAL A 426 -13.72 3.37 -10.52
C VAL A 426 -12.29 3.83 -10.67
N PHE A 427 -11.36 3.10 -10.04
CA PHE A 427 -9.93 3.31 -10.31
C PHE A 427 -9.46 2.41 -11.46
N CYS A 428 -8.27 2.67 -11.99
CA CYS A 428 -7.76 2.05 -13.23
C CYS A 428 -7.78 0.51 -13.22
N SER A 429 -7.30 -0.11 -12.13
CA SER A 429 -7.21 -1.58 -12.03
C SER A 429 -8.53 -2.25 -11.70
N GLU A 430 -9.44 -1.57 -10.98
CA GLU A 430 -10.82 -2.02 -10.82
C GLU A 430 -11.55 -2.04 -12.16
N PHE A 431 -11.41 -0.99 -12.96
CA PHE A 431 -11.99 -0.92 -14.29
C PHE A 431 -11.52 -2.09 -15.17
N VAL A 432 -10.22 -2.38 -15.22
CA VAL A 432 -9.69 -3.51 -16.01
C VAL A 432 -10.14 -4.86 -15.44
N ALA A 433 -10.21 -5.01 -14.11
CA ALA A 433 -10.77 -6.21 -13.50
C ALA A 433 -12.24 -6.41 -13.88
N GLU A 434 -13.04 -5.34 -13.91
CA GLU A 434 -14.42 -5.38 -14.37
C GLU A 434 -14.50 -5.75 -15.85
N CYS A 435 -13.63 -5.20 -16.70
CA CYS A 435 -13.54 -5.63 -18.11
C CYS A 435 -13.29 -7.14 -18.23
N TYR A 436 -12.35 -7.69 -17.46
CA TYR A 436 -12.06 -9.13 -17.46
C TYR A 436 -13.22 -9.96 -16.92
N LEU A 437 -13.96 -9.46 -15.92
CA LEU A 437 -15.19 -10.06 -15.43
C LEU A 437 -16.25 -10.14 -16.54
N ARG A 438 -16.43 -9.04 -17.28
CA ARG A 438 -17.38 -8.94 -18.41
C ARG A 438 -16.96 -9.81 -19.60
N MET A 439 -15.67 -10.03 -19.82
CA MET A 439 -15.15 -11.01 -20.79
C MET A 439 -15.35 -12.48 -20.35
N GLY A 440 -15.85 -12.70 -19.12
CA GLY A 440 -15.99 -14.03 -18.52
C GLY A 440 -14.64 -14.69 -18.23
N LEU A 441 -13.61 -13.87 -17.97
CA LEU A 441 -12.25 -14.30 -17.63
C LEU A 441 -12.01 -14.30 -16.12
N LEU A 442 -12.86 -13.64 -15.34
CA LEU A 442 -12.87 -13.75 -13.88
C LEU A 442 -14.17 -14.40 -13.39
N PRO A 443 -14.16 -15.05 -12.20
CA PRO A 443 -15.38 -15.57 -11.57
C PRO A 443 -16.46 -14.50 -11.40
N GLN A 444 -17.73 -14.84 -11.62
CA GLN A 444 -18.84 -13.87 -11.56
C GLN A 444 -19.04 -13.20 -10.19
N ASN A 445 -18.53 -13.80 -9.11
CA ASN A 445 -18.57 -13.26 -7.76
C ASN A 445 -17.31 -12.45 -7.37
N THR A 446 -16.49 -12.06 -8.36
CA THR A 446 -15.27 -11.30 -8.12
C THR A 446 -15.59 -9.90 -7.64
N ILE A 447 -14.94 -9.47 -6.55
CA ILE A 447 -14.98 -8.09 -6.07
C ILE A 447 -13.84 -7.32 -6.77
N THR A 448 -14.16 -6.59 -7.83
CA THR A 448 -13.19 -5.99 -8.75
C THR A 448 -12.39 -4.84 -8.12
N CYS A 449 -12.97 -4.10 -7.18
CA CYS A 449 -12.27 -3.10 -6.35
C CYS A 449 -11.23 -3.67 -5.37
N ASN A 450 -11.03 -5.00 -5.34
CA ASN A 450 -9.92 -5.64 -4.63
C ASN A 450 -8.73 -5.96 -5.55
N TYR A 451 -8.69 -5.53 -6.80
CA TYR A 451 -7.53 -5.75 -7.69
C TYR A 451 -6.72 -4.48 -7.84
N GLY A 452 -5.40 -4.55 -7.66
CA GLY A 452 -4.48 -3.42 -7.89
C GLY A 452 -3.59 -3.65 -9.11
N PRO A 453 -2.86 -2.62 -9.60
CA PRO A 453 -2.00 -2.76 -10.78
C PRO A 453 -0.97 -3.90 -10.65
N ARG A 454 -0.47 -4.12 -9.41
CA ARG A 454 0.45 -5.22 -9.11
C ARG A 454 -0.13 -6.60 -9.41
N ASP A 455 -1.43 -6.80 -9.29
CA ASP A 455 -2.06 -8.12 -9.48
C ASP A 455 -2.06 -8.56 -10.94
N PHE A 456 -2.08 -7.58 -11.85
CA PHE A 456 -1.93 -7.75 -13.29
C PHE A 456 -0.48 -7.82 -13.74
N SER A 457 0.49 -7.72 -12.81
CA SER A 457 1.92 -7.73 -13.11
C SER A 457 2.61 -9.06 -12.76
N GLN A 458 3.84 -9.24 -13.22
CA GLN A 458 4.68 -10.39 -12.91
C GLN A 458 5.15 -10.40 -11.45
N GLU A 459 4.95 -9.31 -10.70
CA GLU A 459 5.36 -9.19 -9.29
C GLU A 459 4.40 -9.86 -8.30
N SER A 460 3.20 -10.25 -8.75
CA SER A 460 2.16 -10.92 -7.96
C SER A 460 1.75 -12.25 -8.58
N ASN A 461 1.61 -12.30 -9.92
CA ASN A 461 1.02 -13.42 -10.65
C ASN A 461 -0.41 -13.79 -10.20
N LEU A 462 -1.06 -13.00 -9.33
CA LEU A 462 -2.39 -13.30 -8.78
C LEU A 462 -3.44 -13.43 -9.87
N VAL A 463 -3.55 -12.47 -10.79
CA VAL A 463 -4.56 -12.53 -11.88
C VAL A 463 -4.40 -13.82 -12.68
N ASN A 464 -3.18 -14.19 -13.08
CA ASN A 464 -2.90 -15.43 -13.78
C ASN A 464 -3.35 -16.70 -13.03
N THR A 465 -3.45 -16.66 -11.69
CA THR A 465 -3.92 -17.81 -10.91
C THR A 465 -5.43 -17.92 -10.79
N VAL A 466 -6.17 -16.86 -11.13
CA VAL A 466 -7.63 -16.80 -11.00
C VAL A 466 -8.37 -16.64 -12.33
N LEU A 467 -7.64 -16.39 -13.41
CA LEU A 467 -8.21 -16.33 -14.75
C LEU A 467 -8.87 -17.65 -15.14
N LEU A 468 -10.09 -17.56 -15.64
CA LEU A 468 -10.87 -18.68 -16.15
C LEU A 468 -10.44 -19.05 -17.57
N LYS A 469 -11.02 -20.15 -18.11
CA LYS A 469 -10.78 -20.62 -19.49
C LYS A 469 -9.31 -20.98 -19.78
N GLY A 470 -8.51 -21.21 -18.74
CA GLY A 470 -7.05 -21.41 -18.86
C GLY A 470 -6.30 -20.16 -19.34
N ALA A 471 -6.94 -19.00 -19.30
CA ALA A 471 -6.35 -17.76 -19.78
C ALA A 471 -5.18 -17.32 -18.90
N ASN A 472 -4.21 -16.65 -19.51
CA ASN A 472 -3.04 -16.13 -18.82
C ASN A 472 -2.48 -14.91 -19.54
N LEU A 473 -1.72 -14.11 -18.81
CA LEU A 473 -0.96 -12.97 -19.32
C LEU A 473 0.50 -13.36 -19.53
N THR A 474 1.05 -13.01 -20.70
CA THR A 474 2.47 -13.20 -21.04
C THR A 474 3.39 -12.45 -20.08
N LYS A 475 4.71 -12.63 -20.24
CA LYS A 475 5.69 -11.78 -19.56
C LYS A 475 5.55 -10.32 -20.00
N GLU A 476 5.97 -9.40 -19.14
CA GLU A 476 6.02 -7.96 -19.42
C GLU A 476 7.07 -7.69 -20.49
N LYS A 477 6.69 -6.89 -21.50
CA LYS A 477 7.55 -6.37 -22.55
C LYS A 477 7.46 -4.86 -22.56
N ARG A 478 8.59 -4.15 -22.47
CA ARG A 478 8.57 -2.69 -22.50
C ARG A 478 8.22 -2.23 -23.91
N ILE A 479 7.23 -1.35 -24.00
CA ILE A 479 6.83 -0.76 -25.28
C ILE A 479 7.51 0.59 -25.47
N ARG A 480 8.04 0.81 -26.68
CA ARG A 480 8.63 2.09 -27.10
C ARG A 480 8.04 2.52 -28.44
N VAL A 481 8.19 3.80 -28.77
CA VAL A 481 7.75 4.37 -30.05
C VAL A 481 8.98 4.80 -30.82
N ARG A 482 9.18 4.24 -32.01
CA ARG A 482 10.43 4.41 -32.77
C ARG A 482 10.65 5.87 -33.14
N GLU A 483 9.60 6.53 -33.63
CA GLU A 483 9.64 7.95 -33.98
C GLU A 483 10.06 8.83 -32.78
N TRP A 484 9.56 8.50 -31.59
CA TRP A 484 9.92 9.23 -30.37
C TRP A 484 11.38 9.03 -30.01
N ASP A 485 11.86 7.79 -30.06
CA ASP A 485 13.25 7.47 -29.74
C ASP A 485 14.22 8.13 -30.71
N GLU A 486 13.92 8.11 -32.01
CA GLU A 486 14.72 8.79 -33.06
C GLU A 486 14.76 10.30 -32.85
N LYS A 487 13.60 10.92 -32.58
CA LYS A 487 13.49 12.38 -32.36
C LYS A 487 14.28 12.86 -31.15
N ASN A 488 14.43 12.02 -30.12
CA ASN A 488 15.06 12.37 -28.85
C ASN A 488 16.48 11.78 -28.70
N ASP A 489 17.05 11.19 -29.76
CA ASP A 489 18.38 10.55 -29.76
C ASP A 489 18.54 9.47 -28.68
N TRP A 490 17.48 8.69 -28.47
CA TRP A 490 17.47 7.59 -27.51
C TRP A 490 18.04 6.33 -28.16
N ASN A 491 19.34 6.09 -27.96
CA ASN A 491 20.02 4.89 -28.45
C ASN A 491 19.55 3.63 -27.69
N VAL A 492 18.62 2.89 -28.29
CA VAL A 492 18.32 1.51 -27.86
C VAL A 492 19.41 0.62 -28.42
N GLN A 493 20.37 0.22 -27.57
CA GLN A 493 21.32 -0.83 -27.90
C GLN A 493 20.53 -2.15 -28.02
N PRO A 494 20.60 -2.87 -29.16
CA PRO A 494 19.84 -4.09 -29.39
C PRO A 494 20.21 -5.24 -28.43
#